data_AF-A0A6P0S3L2-F1
#
_entry.id   AF-A0A6P0S3L2-F1
#
_cell.length_a   1.000
_cell.length_b   1.000
_cell.length_c   1.000
_cell.angle_alpha   90.00
_cell.angle_beta   90.00
_cell.angle_gamma   90.00
#
_symmetry.space_group_name_H-M   'P 1'
#
loop_
_entity.id
_entity.type
_entity.pdbx_description
1 polymer ?
#
loop_
_entity_poly.entity_id
_entity_poly.type
_entity_poly.pdbx_seq_one_letter_code
_entity_poly.pdbx_strand_id
1 'polypeptide(L)'
;LLLNRYSFQEDISVGTPVLNRGRSEFDKIVGVFFDTIVVHSRVLGEMNFVDFAKNVQQNLAEAQANQIPFDRVVKAVMDSRDSFVSPLFQVMFTLNRVEIPDALPNLNVVSRSVHNGYAKFDLNMALEISGDELKGDIEYSSDLFNEESIRRMLANFKYLLGEIAANADLPVRSYRAIDNAEWDVLDRAAREPFDWDGDSDSVLNWVYENVRRTPEQLAVVSAERSLCYRELWYEVECKAQFLREGGIEKNSIVAVLSEHSVDLIVSILAILRVEAVFVPLDPYAPAIRNTRVVINSEADLALVQKGLLGEKTLPVECLDIGESLKLSTSNFESVEFRESEENDIAYIMYTSGSTGQPKGVVVSSKNFAHAIGGCRCAFSMKPGWNHLLISSFRWMLRFRESSCH
;
A
#
# COMPACT_ATOMS: atom_id res chain seq x y z
N LEU A 1 16.17 -19.13 2.56
CA LEU A 1 14.80 -19.06 1.98
C LEU A 1 13.81 -18.32 2.85
N LEU A 2 13.57 -18.77 4.10
CA LEU A 2 12.65 -18.07 5.02
C LEU A 2 12.96 -16.56 5.12
N LEU A 3 14.22 -16.19 5.35
CA LEU A 3 14.64 -14.79 5.44
C LEU A 3 14.34 -13.98 4.17
N ASN A 4 14.52 -14.55 2.98
CA ASN A 4 14.15 -13.91 1.71
C ASN A 4 12.64 -13.61 1.65
N ARG A 5 11.79 -14.46 2.22
CA ARG A 5 10.34 -14.27 2.23
C ARG A 5 9.88 -13.18 3.19
N TYR A 6 10.57 -13.02 4.31
CA TYR A 6 10.27 -11.98 5.30
C TYR A 6 10.89 -10.61 4.96
N SER A 7 12.07 -10.61 4.34
CA SER A 7 12.79 -9.38 3.98
C SER A 7 12.49 -8.86 2.57
N PHE A 8 11.93 -9.71 1.69
CA PHE A 8 11.82 -9.47 0.25
C PHE A 8 13.16 -9.19 -0.44
N GLN A 9 14.28 -9.63 0.16
CA GLN A 9 15.62 -9.45 -0.39
C GLN A 9 16.15 -10.73 -1.06
N GLU A 10 16.76 -10.59 -2.24
CA GLU A 10 17.43 -11.69 -2.93
C GLU A 10 18.80 -12.01 -2.32
N ASP A 11 19.54 -11.00 -1.87
CA ASP A 11 20.88 -11.14 -1.29
C ASP A 11 20.77 -11.25 0.23
N ILE A 12 21.08 -12.44 0.76
CA ILE A 12 20.91 -12.78 2.18
C ILE A 12 22.25 -13.16 2.79
N SER A 13 22.58 -12.53 3.93
CA SER A 13 23.77 -12.84 4.73
C SER A 13 23.38 -13.44 6.06
N VAL A 14 23.93 -14.61 6.38
CA VAL A 14 23.69 -15.31 7.65
C VAL A 14 25.02 -15.63 8.31
N GLY A 15 25.15 -15.28 9.58
CA GLY A 15 26.30 -15.69 10.38
C GLY A 15 26.18 -17.16 10.79
N THR A 16 27.30 -17.88 10.80
CA THR A 16 27.36 -19.22 11.38
C THR A 16 28.68 -19.40 12.13
N PRO A 17 28.67 -19.98 13.35
CA PRO A 17 29.89 -20.19 14.11
C PRO A 17 30.68 -21.35 13.52
N VAL A 18 32.02 -21.22 13.51
CA VAL A 18 32.96 -22.28 13.14
C VAL A 18 33.92 -22.56 14.28
N LEU A 19 34.28 -23.83 14.47
CA LEU A 19 35.28 -24.24 15.45
C LEU A 19 36.67 -24.22 14.79
N ASN A 20 37.56 -23.33 15.23
CA ASN A 20 38.96 -23.27 14.79
C ASN A 20 39.83 -24.31 15.52
N ARG A 21 39.36 -25.55 15.62
CA ARG A 21 40.12 -26.70 16.14
C ARG A 21 40.68 -27.58 15.01
N GLY A 22 41.02 -26.98 13.87
CA GLY A 22 41.53 -27.69 12.69
C GLY A 22 42.90 -28.35 12.87
N ARG A 23 43.57 -28.17 14.02
CA ARG A 23 44.80 -28.89 14.39
C ARG A 23 44.59 -29.67 15.68
N SER A 24 45.01 -30.92 15.66
CA SER A 24 44.86 -31.86 16.79
C SER A 24 45.54 -31.39 18.08
N GLU A 25 46.48 -30.46 18.01
CA GLU A 25 47.13 -29.85 19.17
C GLU A 25 46.16 -29.03 20.03
N PHE A 26 45.09 -28.50 19.43
CA PHE A 26 44.10 -27.67 20.12
C PHE A 26 42.92 -28.47 20.70
N ASP A 27 42.78 -29.75 20.34
CA ASP A 27 41.65 -30.60 20.75
C ASP A 27 41.51 -30.72 22.28
N LYS A 28 42.64 -30.72 22.99
CA LYS A 28 42.68 -30.88 24.45
C LYS A 28 42.84 -29.57 25.21
N ILE A 29 42.82 -28.43 24.53
CA ILE A 29 42.99 -27.11 25.15
C ILE A 29 41.63 -26.50 25.47
N VAL A 30 41.48 -26.02 26.71
CA VAL A 30 40.34 -25.22 27.14
C VAL A 30 40.61 -23.76 26.75
N GLY A 31 39.75 -23.20 25.91
CA GLY A 31 39.88 -21.84 25.41
C GLY A 31 38.80 -21.48 24.40
N VAL A 32 38.72 -20.20 24.03
CA VAL A 32 37.80 -19.68 23.02
C VAL A 32 38.41 -19.87 21.64
N PHE A 33 37.88 -20.83 20.89
CA PHE A 33 38.33 -21.16 19.53
C PHE A 33 37.20 -21.06 18.50
N PHE A 34 36.04 -20.53 18.87
CA PHE A 34 35.00 -20.27 17.89
C PHE A 34 35.25 -18.94 17.20
N ASP A 35 35.02 -18.92 15.89
CA ASP A 35 34.99 -17.72 15.06
C ASP A 35 33.66 -17.72 14.28
N THR A 36 33.36 -16.63 13.59
CA THR A 36 32.12 -16.51 12.81
C THR A 36 32.44 -16.33 11.35
N ILE A 37 31.81 -17.12 10.49
CA ILE A 37 31.80 -16.89 9.05
C ILE A 37 30.45 -16.34 8.63
N VAL A 38 30.47 -15.47 7.62
CA VAL A 38 29.26 -14.92 7.00
C VAL A 38 29.01 -15.68 5.71
N VAL A 39 27.90 -16.40 5.66
CA VAL A 39 27.47 -17.11 4.46
C VAL A 39 26.53 -16.19 3.69
N HIS A 40 27.05 -15.65 2.59
CA HIS A 40 26.27 -14.88 1.64
C HIS A 40 25.61 -15.82 0.62
N SER A 41 24.31 -15.63 0.38
CA SER A 41 23.53 -16.44 -0.56
C SER A 41 22.59 -15.56 -1.36
N ARG A 42 22.62 -15.71 -2.69
CA ARG A 42 21.67 -15.06 -3.59
C ARG A 42 20.51 -16.00 -3.91
N VAL A 43 19.31 -15.60 -3.56
CA VAL A 43 18.08 -16.38 -3.72
C VAL A 43 17.40 -15.98 -5.04
N LEU A 44 17.62 -16.78 -6.09
CA LEU A 44 16.99 -16.58 -7.39
C LEU A 44 15.73 -17.45 -7.52
N GLY A 45 14.57 -16.83 -7.71
CA GLY A 45 13.28 -17.53 -7.70
C GLY A 45 13.12 -18.64 -8.75
N GLU A 46 13.78 -18.51 -9.91
CA GLU A 46 13.72 -19.49 -11.01
C GLU A 46 14.62 -20.72 -10.78
N MET A 47 15.60 -20.64 -9.87
CA MET A 47 16.49 -21.75 -9.55
C MET A 47 15.73 -22.84 -8.79
N ASN A 48 15.95 -24.12 -9.07
CA ASN A 48 15.37 -25.20 -8.27
C ASN A 48 16.00 -25.24 -6.86
N PHE A 49 15.32 -25.85 -5.89
CA PHE A 49 15.83 -25.91 -4.52
C PHE A 49 17.13 -26.71 -4.40
N VAL A 50 17.27 -27.81 -5.12
CA VAL A 50 18.46 -28.67 -5.07
C VAL A 50 19.73 -27.90 -5.47
N ASP A 51 19.68 -27.13 -6.55
CA ASP A 51 20.81 -26.35 -7.04
C ASP A 51 21.05 -25.12 -6.16
N PHE A 52 19.99 -24.51 -5.61
CA PHE A 52 20.14 -23.50 -4.57
C PHE A 52 20.87 -24.06 -3.34
N ALA A 53 20.51 -25.25 -2.86
CA ALA A 53 21.14 -25.89 -1.72
C ALA A 53 22.62 -26.24 -2.00
N LYS A 54 22.94 -26.71 -3.22
CA LYS A 54 24.34 -26.92 -3.65
C LYS A 54 25.14 -25.62 -3.66
N ASN A 55 24.57 -24.52 -4.15
CA ASN A 55 25.23 -23.21 -4.14
C ASN A 55 25.50 -22.73 -2.71
N VAL A 56 24.54 -22.89 -1.79
CA VAL A 56 24.74 -22.55 -0.37
C VAL A 56 25.83 -23.43 0.23
N GLN A 57 25.84 -24.74 -0.06
CA GLN A 57 26.86 -25.67 0.41
C GLN A 57 28.25 -25.29 -0.12
N GLN A 58 28.36 -24.93 -1.40
CA GLN A 58 29.61 -24.48 -2.01
C GLN A 58 30.10 -23.18 -1.36
N ASN A 59 29.23 -22.18 -1.19
CA ASN A 59 29.58 -20.90 -0.55
C ASN A 59 30.07 -21.12 0.89
N LEU A 60 29.42 -22.02 1.64
CA LEU A 60 29.85 -22.39 2.99
C LEU A 60 31.24 -23.06 2.98
N ALA A 61 31.47 -24.02 2.09
CA ALA A 61 32.75 -24.71 1.97
C ALA A 61 33.89 -23.76 1.57
N GLU A 62 33.64 -22.84 0.63
CA GLU A 62 34.60 -21.80 0.22
C GLU A 62 34.90 -20.82 1.36
N ALA A 63 33.88 -20.38 2.11
CA ALA A 63 34.06 -19.53 3.28
C ALA A 63 34.88 -20.24 4.38
N GLN A 64 34.65 -21.55 4.57
CA GLN A 64 35.41 -22.36 5.52
C GLN A 64 36.86 -22.59 5.08
N ALA A 65 37.12 -22.79 3.79
CA ALA A 65 38.48 -22.97 3.27
C ALA A 65 39.32 -21.69 3.38
N ASN A 66 38.68 -20.51 3.33
CA ASN A 66 39.33 -19.20 3.35
C ASN A 66 39.07 -18.43 4.67
N GLN A 67 39.00 -19.15 5.79
CA GLN A 67 38.72 -18.53 7.10
C GLN A 67 39.76 -17.47 7.47
N ILE A 68 39.28 -16.26 7.70
CA ILE A 68 40.01 -15.11 8.23
C ILE A 68 39.22 -14.61 9.44
N PRO A 69 39.90 -14.17 10.53
CA PRO A 69 39.21 -13.64 11.71
C PRO A 69 38.12 -12.62 11.36
N PHE A 70 36.91 -12.83 11.88
CA PHE A 70 35.74 -12.01 11.53
C PHE A 70 36.00 -10.50 11.63
N ASP A 71 36.67 -10.06 12.70
CA ASP A 71 37.04 -8.65 12.92
C ASP A 71 37.90 -8.05 11.79
N ARG A 72 38.73 -8.87 11.13
CA ARG A 72 39.53 -8.43 9.98
C ARG A 72 38.67 -8.28 8.74
N VAL A 73 37.70 -9.16 8.52
CA VAL A 73 36.75 -9.05 7.41
C VAL A 73 35.93 -7.78 7.56
N VAL A 74 35.38 -7.52 8.76
CA VAL A 74 34.63 -6.29 9.03
C VAL A 74 35.48 -5.04 8.78
N LYS A 75 36.74 -5.02 9.22
CA LYS A 75 37.66 -3.90 8.98
C LYS A 75 38.01 -3.70 7.50
N ALA A 76 37.98 -4.76 6.69
CA ALA A 76 38.31 -4.69 5.27
C ALA A 76 37.12 -4.28 4.39
N VAL A 77 35.89 -4.60 4.82
CA VAL A 77 34.67 -4.43 4.01
C VAL A 77 33.87 -3.18 4.41
N MET A 78 33.88 -2.79 5.69
CA MET A 78 33.03 -1.71 6.19
C MET A 78 33.84 -0.45 6.51
N ASP A 79 33.45 0.68 5.92
CA ASP A 79 34.07 2.00 6.16
C ASP A 79 33.61 2.66 7.48
N SER A 80 32.37 2.36 7.91
CA SER A 80 31.79 2.85 9.15
C SER A 80 30.99 1.74 9.84
N ARG A 81 30.90 1.81 11.18
CA ARG A 81 30.19 0.83 12.00
C ARG A 81 29.03 1.51 12.71
N ASP A 82 27.89 0.84 12.69
CA ASP A 82 26.81 1.11 13.63
C ASP A 82 27.06 0.29 14.91
N SER A 83 26.98 0.92 16.08
CA SER A 83 27.14 0.23 17.37
C SER A 83 25.91 -0.57 17.77
N PHE A 84 24.76 -0.33 17.15
CA PHE A 84 23.48 -0.96 17.48
C PHE A 84 23.17 -2.20 16.65
N VAL A 85 23.93 -2.47 15.58
CA VAL A 85 23.67 -3.58 14.66
C VAL A 85 24.94 -4.41 14.45
N SER A 86 24.79 -5.74 14.45
CA SER A 86 25.89 -6.64 14.11
C SER A 86 26.39 -6.36 12.67
N PRO A 87 27.71 -6.22 12.46
CA PRO A 87 28.26 -5.96 11.15
C PRO A 87 28.07 -7.15 10.22
N LEU A 88 27.81 -6.90 8.94
CA LEU A 88 27.68 -7.89 7.84
C LEU A 88 26.49 -8.87 7.92
N PHE A 89 25.95 -9.18 9.10
CA PHE A 89 24.78 -10.04 9.27
C PHE A 89 24.03 -9.72 10.58
N GLN A 90 22.72 -9.93 10.56
CA GLN A 90 21.84 -9.72 11.72
C GLN A 90 21.19 -11.03 12.21
N VAL A 91 21.29 -12.09 11.42
CA VAL A 91 20.75 -13.42 11.74
C VAL A 91 21.89 -14.42 11.89
N MET A 92 21.93 -15.10 13.03
CA MET A 92 22.84 -16.22 13.29
C MET A 92 22.08 -17.54 13.13
N PHE A 93 22.69 -18.50 12.44
CA PHE A 93 22.14 -19.85 12.29
C PHE A 93 23.19 -20.90 12.62
N THR A 94 22.83 -21.82 13.52
CA THR A 94 23.68 -22.96 13.90
C THR A 94 22.88 -24.24 13.72
N LEU A 95 23.48 -25.24 13.07
CA LEU A 95 22.95 -26.59 12.97
C LEU A 95 24.04 -27.57 13.40
N ASN A 96 23.85 -28.21 14.54
CA ASN A 96 24.79 -29.18 15.09
C ASN A 96 24.22 -30.59 15.09
N ARG A 97 25.10 -31.59 15.06
CA ARG A 97 24.75 -32.96 15.44
C ARG A 97 25.37 -33.23 16.79
N VAL A 98 24.54 -33.37 17.82
CA VAL A 98 25.00 -33.62 19.18
C VAL A 98 24.92 -35.12 19.45
N GLU A 99 26.07 -35.76 19.58
CA GLU A 99 26.18 -37.07 20.19
C GLU A 99 26.41 -36.85 21.68
N ILE A 100 25.37 -37.01 22.50
CA ILE A 100 25.52 -37.03 23.95
C ILE A 100 26.25 -38.33 24.29
N PRO A 101 27.44 -38.31 24.91
CA PRO A 101 28.12 -39.53 25.32
C PRO A 101 27.20 -40.36 26.20
N ASP A 102 27.16 -41.68 25.96
CA ASP A 102 26.38 -42.59 26.79
C ASP A 102 26.71 -42.39 28.28
N ALA A 103 25.63 -42.38 29.04
CA ALA A 103 25.51 -41.97 30.43
C ALA A 103 26.75 -42.20 31.32
N LEU A 104 27.06 -41.18 32.13
CA LEU A 104 27.81 -41.40 33.36
C LEU A 104 27.06 -42.47 34.19
N PRO A 105 27.73 -43.53 34.66
CA PRO A 105 27.05 -44.62 35.35
C PRO A 105 26.29 -44.08 36.57
N ASN A 106 25.01 -44.46 36.67
CA ASN A 106 24.04 -44.05 37.71
C ASN A 106 23.62 -42.57 37.71
N LEU A 107 23.82 -41.82 36.62
CA LEU A 107 23.36 -40.43 36.49
C LEU A 107 22.45 -40.24 35.29
N ASN A 108 21.35 -39.50 35.50
CA ASN A 108 20.49 -39.02 34.43
C ASN A 108 20.91 -37.59 34.06
N VAL A 109 21.45 -37.42 32.85
CA VAL A 109 21.91 -36.12 32.35
C VAL A 109 20.84 -35.55 31.44
N VAL A 110 20.33 -34.36 31.78
CA VAL A 110 19.35 -33.64 30.98
C VAL A 110 19.95 -32.28 30.60
N SER A 111 19.99 -31.98 29.30
CA SER A 111 20.35 -30.64 28.83
C SER A 111 19.21 -29.67 29.13
N ARG A 112 19.54 -28.51 29.72
CA ARG A 112 18.57 -27.44 29.98
C ARG A 112 19.10 -26.15 29.38
N SER A 113 18.31 -25.54 28.50
CA SER A 113 18.64 -24.21 27.97
C SER A 113 18.60 -23.19 29.11
N VAL A 114 19.62 -22.33 29.17
CA VAL A 114 19.74 -21.24 30.13
C VAL A 114 19.46 -19.95 29.40
N HIS A 115 18.43 -19.22 29.83
CA HIS A 115 18.13 -17.92 29.28
C HIS A 115 19.12 -16.89 29.81
N ASN A 116 19.93 -16.30 28.93
CA ASN A 116 20.98 -15.35 29.30
C ASN A 116 20.47 -13.92 29.53
N GLY A 117 19.19 -13.64 29.24
CA GLY A 117 18.54 -12.34 29.49
C GLY A 117 18.91 -11.22 28.50
N TYR A 118 19.69 -11.51 27.46
CA TYR A 118 20.01 -10.58 26.37
C TYR A 118 20.17 -11.33 25.05
N ALA A 119 19.84 -10.67 23.94
CA ALA A 119 20.04 -11.20 22.59
C ALA A 119 21.33 -10.64 21.99
N LYS A 120 22.16 -11.50 21.39
CA LYS A 120 23.44 -11.07 20.76
C LYS A 120 23.28 -10.57 19.33
N PHE A 121 22.20 -10.99 18.68
CA PHE A 121 21.83 -10.68 17.30
C PHE A 121 20.33 -10.39 17.26
N ASP A 122 19.85 -9.80 16.17
CA ASP A 122 18.40 -9.58 15.99
C ASP A 122 17.64 -10.90 16.09
N LEU A 123 18.20 -11.95 15.48
CA LEU A 123 17.71 -13.32 15.55
C LEU A 123 18.86 -14.33 15.59
N ASN A 124 18.80 -15.29 16.51
CA ASN A 124 19.72 -16.41 16.58
C ASN A 124 18.92 -17.71 16.66
N MET A 125 19.09 -18.59 15.68
CA MET A 125 18.44 -19.89 15.62
C MET A 125 19.50 -20.99 15.77
N ALA A 126 19.43 -21.72 16.87
CA ALA A 126 20.31 -22.84 17.17
C ALA A 126 19.51 -24.14 17.12
N LEU A 127 19.82 -25.01 16.15
CA LEU A 127 19.18 -26.30 15.95
C LEU A 127 20.19 -27.44 16.11
N GLU A 128 19.67 -28.58 16.55
CA GLU A 128 20.38 -29.82 16.78
C GLU A 128 19.62 -30.97 16.14
N ILE A 129 20.34 -31.83 15.42
CA ILE A 129 19.80 -33.08 14.88
C ILE A 129 19.87 -34.13 15.99
N SER A 130 18.69 -34.58 16.44
CA SER A 130 18.52 -35.61 17.48
C SER A 130 17.67 -36.75 16.92
N GLY A 131 18.32 -37.82 16.46
CA GLY A 131 17.65 -38.89 15.72
C GLY A 131 17.05 -38.34 14.42
N ASP A 132 15.73 -38.51 14.25
CA ASP A 132 14.94 -38.01 13.12
C ASP A 132 14.27 -36.64 13.41
N GLU A 133 14.62 -35.98 14.51
CA GLU A 133 14.05 -34.70 14.93
C GLU A 133 15.08 -33.56 14.86
N LEU A 134 14.59 -32.36 14.52
CA LEU A 134 15.32 -31.10 14.74
C LEU A 134 14.81 -30.47 16.03
N LYS A 135 15.71 -30.27 17.00
CA LYS A 135 15.42 -29.63 18.29
C LYS A 135 16.29 -28.41 18.46
N GLY A 136 15.85 -27.41 19.20
CA GLY A 136 16.65 -26.23 19.40
C GLY A 136 15.89 -25.07 19.99
N ASP A 137 16.53 -23.92 19.98
CA ASP A 137 15.99 -22.67 20.49
C ASP A 137 16.16 -21.54 19.49
N ILE A 138 15.32 -20.52 19.68
CA ILE A 138 15.40 -19.26 18.99
C ILE A 138 15.52 -18.15 20.02
N GLU A 139 16.59 -17.39 19.92
CA GLU A 139 16.83 -16.16 20.68
C GLU A 139 16.57 -14.98 19.74
N TYR A 140 15.87 -13.96 20.21
CA TYR A 140 15.52 -12.79 19.41
C TYR A 140 15.55 -11.52 20.25
N SER A 141 15.82 -10.39 19.62
CA SER A 141 15.73 -9.08 20.27
C SER A 141 14.27 -8.71 20.52
N SER A 142 13.88 -8.51 21.79
CA SER A 142 12.54 -8.05 22.17
C SER A 142 12.22 -6.63 21.73
N ASP A 143 13.26 -5.84 21.39
CA ASP A 143 13.10 -4.50 20.83
C ASP A 143 12.62 -4.55 19.37
N LEU A 144 12.81 -5.69 18.69
CA LEU A 144 12.48 -5.88 17.27
C LEU A 144 11.33 -6.86 17.05
N PHE A 145 11.23 -7.90 17.88
CA PHE A 145 10.25 -8.98 17.69
C PHE A 145 9.44 -9.23 18.97
N ASN A 146 8.16 -9.53 18.79
CA ASN A 146 7.31 -10.11 19.82
C ASN A 146 7.21 -11.64 19.66
N GLU A 147 6.78 -12.32 20.73
CA GLU A 147 6.69 -13.78 20.75
C GLU A 147 5.76 -14.33 19.66
N GLU A 148 4.63 -13.67 19.40
CA GLU A 148 3.66 -14.07 18.38
C GLU A 148 4.29 -14.10 16.98
N SER A 149 5.06 -13.07 16.64
CA SER A 149 5.76 -12.97 15.35
C SER A 149 6.78 -14.09 15.18
N ILE A 150 7.51 -14.44 16.24
CA ILE A 150 8.50 -15.52 16.22
C ILE A 150 7.84 -16.89 16.14
N ARG A 151 6.74 -17.11 16.87
CA ARG A 151 5.96 -18.35 16.76
C ARG A 151 5.42 -18.55 15.35
N ARG A 152 4.90 -17.50 14.74
CA ARG A 152 4.46 -17.54 13.35
C ARG A 152 5.61 -17.81 12.38
N MET A 153 6.76 -17.17 12.56
CA MET A 153 7.96 -17.41 11.76
C MET A 153 8.44 -18.87 11.86
N LEU A 154 8.38 -19.48 13.05
CA LEU A 154 8.71 -20.90 13.26
C LEU A 154 7.70 -21.85 12.61
N ALA A 155 6.40 -21.55 12.69
CA ALA A 155 5.37 -22.32 12.00
C ALA A 155 5.59 -22.29 10.47
N ASN A 156 5.89 -21.11 9.94
CA ASN A 156 6.22 -20.87 8.54
C ASN A 156 7.52 -21.57 8.12
N PHE A 157 8.54 -21.58 8.98
CA PHE A 157 9.76 -22.35 8.75
C PHE A 157 9.47 -23.86 8.65
N LYS A 158 8.68 -24.39 9.58
CA LYS A 158 8.28 -25.81 9.58
C LYS A 158 7.47 -26.17 8.33
N TYR A 159 6.51 -25.33 7.95
CA TYR A 159 5.72 -25.52 6.75
C TYR A 159 6.61 -25.53 5.49
N LEU A 160 7.51 -24.56 5.37
CA LEU A 160 8.46 -24.46 4.26
C LEU A 160 9.36 -25.71 4.15
N LEU A 161 9.87 -26.22 5.28
CA LEU A 161 10.63 -27.48 5.30
C LEU A 161 9.79 -28.67 4.82
N GLY A 162 8.51 -28.72 5.20
CA GLY A 162 7.57 -29.76 4.73
C GLY A 162 7.35 -29.72 3.21
N GLU A 163 7.13 -28.53 2.65
CA GLU A 163 6.96 -28.35 1.20
C GLU A 163 8.22 -28.76 0.43
N ILE A 164 9.41 -28.37 0.92
CA ILE A 164 10.69 -28.75 0.33
C ILE A 164 10.89 -30.27 0.39
N ALA A 165 10.59 -30.90 1.53
CA ALA A 165 10.72 -32.33 1.70
C ALA A 165 9.76 -33.13 0.80
N ALA A 166 8.57 -32.58 0.51
CA ALA A 166 7.60 -33.22 -0.38
C ALA A 166 8.04 -33.18 -1.85
N ASN A 167 8.66 -32.09 -2.30
CA ASN A 167 9.19 -31.98 -3.66
C ASN A 167 10.33 -30.95 -3.73
N ALA A 168 11.58 -31.43 -3.78
CA ALA A 168 12.78 -30.60 -3.80
C ALA A 168 13.18 -30.09 -5.21
N ASP A 169 12.55 -30.57 -6.28
CA ASP A 169 12.93 -30.22 -7.65
C ASP A 169 12.20 -28.97 -8.17
N LEU A 170 11.33 -28.37 -7.35
CA LEU A 170 10.59 -27.17 -7.72
C LEU A 170 11.49 -25.92 -7.70
N PRO A 171 11.18 -24.91 -8.55
CA PRO A 171 11.76 -23.59 -8.44
C PRO A 171 11.55 -23.00 -7.05
N VAL A 172 12.54 -22.27 -6.54
CA VAL A 172 12.50 -21.64 -5.21
C VAL A 172 11.28 -20.75 -5.04
N ARG A 173 10.81 -20.05 -6.09
CA ARG A 173 9.60 -19.20 -6.05
C ARG A 173 8.30 -19.98 -5.80
N SER A 174 8.28 -21.28 -6.10
CA SER A 174 7.08 -22.11 -5.97
C SER A 174 6.76 -22.47 -4.52
N TYR A 175 7.75 -22.46 -3.63
CA TYR A 175 7.53 -22.71 -2.21
C TYR A 175 6.88 -21.50 -1.53
N ARG A 176 5.73 -21.74 -0.92
CA ARG A 176 5.03 -20.79 -0.06
C ARG A 176 5.68 -20.76 1.32
N ALA A 177 5.75 -19.56 1.91
CA ALA A 177 6.27 -19.38 3.27
C ALA A 177 5.18 -19.51 4.33
N ILE A 178 3.92 -19.33 3.95
CA ILE A 178 2.77 -19.37 4.84
C ILE A 178 1.97 -20.64 4.57
N ASP A 179 1.35 -21.19 5.60
CA ASP A 179 0.50 -22.36 5.47
C ASP A 179 -0.87 -22.02 4.85
N ASN A 180 -1.66 -23.07 4.57
CA ASN A 180 -2.99 -22.90 3.99
C ASN A 180 -3.96 -22.15 4.91
N ALA A 181 -3.83 -22.29 6.24
CA ALA A 181 -4.74 -21.62 7.17
C ALA A 181 -4.49 -20.11 7.19
N GLU A 182 -3.22 -19.68 7.20
CA GLU A 182 -2.83 -18.26 7.08
C GLU A 182 -3.24 -17.71 5.69
N TRP A 183 -3.04 -18.49 4.62
CA TRP A 183 -3.50 -18.09 3.28
C TRP A 183 -5.02 -17.91 3.21
N ASP A 184 -5.79 -18.83 3.79
CA ASP A 184 -7.24 -18.75 3.78
C ASP A 184 -7.76 -17.55 4.57
N VAL A 185 -7.07 -17.15 5.66
CA VAL A 185 -7.40 -15.91 6.39
C VAL A 185 -7.19 -14.69 5.50
N LEU A 186 -6.06 -14.62 4.79
CA LEU A 186 -5.75 -13.51 3.89
C LEU A 186 -6.70 -13.46 2.69
N ASP A 187 -7.00 -14.60 2.07
CA ASP A 187 -7.91 -14.69 0.92
C ASP A 187 -9.34 -14.32 1.33
N ARG A 188 -9.81 -14.77 2.50
CA ARG A 188 -11.11 -14.35 3.04
C ARG A 188 -11.16 -12.85 3.30
N ALA A 189 -10.15 -12.28 3.95
CA ALA A 189 -10.11 -10.85 4.24
C ALA A 189 -10.07 -10.00 2.95
N ALA A 190 -9.35 -10.46 1.92
CA ALA A 190 -9.28 -9.76 0.63
C ALA A 190 -10.58 -9.82 -0.18
N ARG A 191 -11.41 -10.85 0.07
CA ARG A 191 -12.68 -11.07 -0.62
C ARG A 191 -13.90 -10.72 0.22
N GLU A 192 -13.71 -10.28 1.45
CA GLU A 192 -14.80 -9.93 2.35
C GLU A 192 -15.62 -8.82 1.68
N PRO A 193 -16.85 -9.14 1.22
CA PRO A 193 -17.65 -8.17 0.51
C PRO A 193 -17.98 -7.07 1.52
N PHE A 194 -17.68 -5.84 1.14
CA PHE A 194 -18.15 -4.71 1.90
C PHE A 194 -19.67 -4.65 1.74
N ASP A 195 -20.39 -4.88 2.84
CA ASP A 195 -21.86 -4.94 2.86
C ASP A 195 -22.42 -3.55 2.51
N TRP A 196 -22.69 -3.35 1.23
CA TRP A 196 -23.27 -2.14 0.67
C TRP A 196 -24.50 -2.50 -0.13
N ASP A 197 -25.66 -2.08 0.39
CA ASP A 197 -26.99 -2.41 -0.13
C ASP A 197 -27.40 -1.59 -1.38
N GLY A 198 -26.43 -1.04 -2.11
CA GLY A 198 -26.54 -0.74 -3.53
C GLY A 198 -27.73 0.07 -4.06
N ASP A 199 -28.42 0.90 -3.26
CA ASP A 199 -29.66 1.56 -3.74
C ASP A 199 -29.44 2.57 -4.89
N SER A 200 -28.20 3.02 -5.16
CA SER A 200 -27.90 3.68 -6.43
C SER A 200 -26.40 3.72 -6.78
N ASP A 201 -26.10 3.48 -8.06
CA ASP A 201 -24.76 3.57 -8.66
C ASP A 201 -24.35 5.01 -9.04
N SER A 202 -25.02 6.04 -8.50
CA SER A 202 -24.81 7.42 -8.93
C SER A 202 -24.78 8.42 -7.78
N VAL A 203 -23.65 9.15 -7.66
CA VAL A 203 -23.50 10.29 -6.74
C VAL A 203 -24.58 11.35 -7.00
N LEU A 204 -24.95 11.55 -8.26
CA LEU A 204 -25.96 12.54 -8.64
C LEU A 204 -27.35 12.14 -8.16
N ASN A 205 -27.69 10.85 -8.22
CA ASN A 205 -28.96 10.36 -7.70
C ASN A 205 -29.07 10.58 -6.18
N TRP A 206 -28.01 10.31 -5.42
CA TRP A 206 -27.99 10.61 -3.98
C TRP A 206 -28.18 12.09 -3.66
N VAL A 207 -27.60 12.99 -4.46
CA VAL A 207 -27.85 14.43 -4.29
C VAL A 207 -29.33 14.73 -4.52
N TYR A 208 -29.92 14.21 -5.61
CA TYR A 208 -31.31 14.44 -5.94
C TYR A 208 -32.32 13.81 -4.96
N GLU A 209 -31.99 12.66 -4.37
CA GLU A 209 -32.78 12.07 -3.28
C GLU A 209 -32.87 13.02 -2.08
N ASN A 210 -31.80 13.73 -1.74
CA ASN A 210 -31.83 14.76 -0.70
C ASN A 210 -32.63 15.99 -1.12
N VAL A 211 -32.63 16.37 -2.40
CA VAL A 211 -33.53 17.41 -2.93
C VAL A 211 -34.99 17.06 -2.71
N ARG A 212 -35.37 15.79 -2.91
CA ARG A 212 -36.74 15.31 -2.67
C ARG A 212 -37.08 15.19 -1.18
N ARG A 213 -36.15 14.71 -0.35
CA ARG A 213 -36.38 14.43 1.07
C ARG A 213 -36.31 15.67 1.97
N THR A 214 -35.33 16.54 1.75
CA THR A 214 -35.01 17.67 2.63
C THR A 214 -34.66 18.93 1.81
N PRO A 215 -35.57 19.43 0.95
CA PRO A 215 -35.29 20.50 -0.01
C PRO A 215 -34.77 21.79 0.62
N GLU A 216 -35.26 22.16 1.81
CA GLU A 216 -34.90 23.40 2.52
C GLU A 216 -33.63 23.28 3.37
N GLN A 217 -33.05 22.08 3.52
CA GLN A 217 -31.86 21.91 4.34
C GLN A 217 -30.63 22.42 3.58
N LEU A 218 -29.72 23.10 4.30
CA LEU A 218 -28.46 23.56 3.74
C LEU A 218 -27.64 22.39 3.17
N ALA A 219 -27.21 22.53 1.92
CA ALA A 219 -26.44 21.53 1.20
C ALA A 219 -24.97 21.95 1.02
N VAL A 220 -24.74 23.22 0.67
CA VAL A 220 -23.39 23.78 0.48
C VAL A 220 -23.30 25.14 1.14
N VAL A 221 -22.23 25.36 1.91
CA VAL A 221 -21.97 26.62 2.60
C VAL A 221 -20.55 27.08 2.28
N SER A 222 -20.42 28.32 1.83
CA SER A 222 -19.16 29.04 1.65
C SER A 222 -19.18 30.35 2.43
N ALA A 223 -18.09 31.12 2.40
CA ALA A 223 -18.07 32.44 3.03
C ALA A 223 -18.98 33.44 2.29
N GLU A 224 -19.15 33.26 0.98
CA GLU A 224 -19.85 34.18 0.10
C GLU A 224 -21.35 33.88 0.01
N ARG A 225 -21.72 32.60 -0.08
CA ARG A 225 -23.11 32.16 -0.21
C ARG A 225 -23.36 30.74 0.33
N SER A 226 -24.62 30.47 0.64
CA SER A 226 -25.12 29.16 1.05
C SER A 226 -26.32 28.76 0.19
N LEU A 227 -26.42 27.49 -0.16
CA LEU A 227 -27.56 26.94 -0.91
C LEU A 227 -28.19 25.80 -0.11
N CYS A 228 -29.52 25.78 -0.03
CA CYS A 228 -30.26 24.57 0.33
C CYS A 228 -30.27 23.57 -0.83
N TYR A 229 -30.68 22.33 -0.58
CA TYR A 229 -30.72 21.29 -1.62
C TYR A 229 -31.57 21.69 -2.83
N ARG A 230 -32.71 22.35 -2.63
CA ARG A 230 -33.56 22.85 -3.74
C ARG A 230 -32.84 23.90 -4.59
N GLU A 231 -32.17 24.86 -3.96
CA GLU A 231 -31.44 25.92 -4.65
C GLU A 231 -30.21 25.36 -5.38
N LEU A 232 -29.47 24.44 -4.74
CA LEU A 232 -28.36 23.73 -5.34
C LEU A 232 -28.81 23.01 -6.62
N TRP A 233 -29.89 22.24 -6.54
CA TRP A 233 -30.38 21.51 -7.70
C TRP A 233 -30.85 22.42 -8.84
N TYR A 234 -31.53 23.52 -8.50
CA TYR A 234 -31.92 24.53 -9.49
C TYR A 234 -30.69 25.11 -10.22
N GLU A 235 -29.63 25.46 -9.49
CA GLU A 235 -28.40 25.96 -10.09
C GLU A 235 -27.67 24.91 -10.92
N VAL A 236 -27.66 23.64 -10.47
CA VAL A 236 -27.10 22.51 -11.23
C VAL A 236 -27.83 22.33 -12.56
N GLU A 237 -29.16 22.39 -12.59
CA GLU A 237 -29.93 22.25 -13.83
C GLU A 237 -29.76 23.45 -14.76
N CYS A 238 -29.72 24.67 -14.21
CA CYS A 238 -29.42 25.88 -14.98
C CYS A 238 -28.03 25.83 -15.62
N LYS A 239 -27.04 25.34 -14.88
CA LYS A 239 -25.68 25.14 -15.37
C LYS A 239 -25.60 23.98 -16.37
N ALA A 240 -26.29 22.87 -16.13
CA ALA A 240 -26.32 21.74 -17.05
C ALA A 240 -26.92 22.16 -18.40
N GLN A 241 -28.00 22.94 -18.41
CA GLN A 241 -28.55 23.47 -19.66
C GLN A 241 -27.60 24.45 -20.35
N PHE A 242 -26.93 25.32 -19.59
CA PHE A 242 -25.89 26.21 -20.13
C PHE A 242 -24.77 25.41 -20.83
N LEU A 243 -24.29 24.33 -20.21
CA LEU A 243 -23.28 23.46 -20.80
C LEU A 243 -23.79 22.80 -22.09
N ARG A 244 -25.03 22.31 -22.13
CA ARG A 244 -25.63 21.74 -23.35
C ARG A 244 -25.73 22.75 -24.49
N GLU A 245 -26.12 23.99 -24.19
CA GLU A 245 -26.17 25.07 -25.19
C GLU A 245 -24.76 25.47 -25.67
N GLY A 246 -23.75 25.30 -24.82
CA GLY A 246 -22.33 25.40 -25.17
C GLY A 246 -21.77 24.18 -25.93
N GLY A 247 -22.60 23.20 -26.29
CA GLY A 247 -22.20 22.03 -27.08
C GLY A 247 -21.62 20.88 -26.26
N ILE A 248 -21.70 20.91 -24.94
CA ILE A 248 -21.27 19.80 -24.07
C ILE A 248 -22.31 18.68 -24.13
N GLU A 249 -21.85 17.49 -24.49
CA GLU A 249 -22.63 16.27 -24.59
C GLU A 249 -22.03 15.15 -23.72
N LYS A 250 -22.65 13.97 -23.77
CA LYS A 250 -22.15 12.79 -23.06
C LYS A 250 -20.69 12.52 -23.47
N ASN A 251 -19.83 12.26 -22.48
CA ASN A 251 -18.39 12.03 -22.60
C ASN A 251 -17.54 13.25 -23.01
N SER A 252 -18.12 14.42 -23.25
CA SER A 252 -17.32 15.65 -23.39
C SER A 252 -16.45 15.87 -22.15
N ILE A 253 -15.27 16.43 -22.34
CA ILE A 253 -14.28 16.63 -21.28
C ILE A 253 -14.23 18.12 -20.91
N VAL A 254 -14.65 18.44 -19.69
CA VAL A 254 -14.72 19.81 -19.18
C VAL A 254 -13.65 20.02 -18.12
N ALA A 255 -12.64 20.83 -18.44
CA ALA A 255 -11.64 21.25 -17.47
C ALA A 255 -12.22 22.28 -16.48
N VAL A 256 -11.85 22.20 -15.20
CA VAL A 256 -12.38 23.11 -14.17
C VAL A 256 -11.23 23.75 -13.39
N LEU A 257 -11.08 25.07 -13.51
CA LEU A 257 -10.10 25.88 -12.77
C LEU A 257 -10.82 26.82 -11.81
N SER A 258 -10.90 26.43 -10.54
CA SER A 258 -11.56 27.19 -9.48
C SER A 258 -10.89 26.94 -8.14
N GLU A 259 -10.94 27.93 -7.26
CA GLU A 259 -10.77 27.72 -5.82
C GLU A 259 -12.04 27.09 -5.23
N HIS A 260 -12.05 26.80 -3.92
CA HIS A 260 -13.23 26.27 -3.25
C HIS A 260 -14.34 27.32 -3.25
N SER A 261 -15.44 27.01 -3.93
CA SER A 261 -16.60 27.88 -4.07
C SER A 261 -17.86 27.04 -4.24
N VAL A 262 -19.02 27.67 -4.05
CA VAL A 262 -20.30 27.04 -4.40
C VAL A 262 -20.35 26.75 -5.91
N ASP A 263 -19.81 27.64 -6.75
CA ASP A 263 -19.79 27.46 -8.21
C ASP A 263 -18.96 26.25 -8.65
N LEU A 264 -17.90 25.89 -7.91
CA LEU A 264 -17.16 24.65 -8.12
C LEU A 264 -18.06 23.42 -7.94
N ILE A 265 -18.79 23.35 -6.82
CA ILE A 265 -19.69 22.22 -6.53
C ILE A 265 -20.83 22.15 -7.55
N VAL A 266 -21.46 23.29 -7.86
CA VAL A 266 -22.51 23.38 -8.88
C VAL A 266 -21.98 22.89 -10.24
N SER A 267 -20.77 23.31 -10.63
CA SER A 267 -20.19 22.95 -11.93
C SER A 267 -19.87 21.46 -12.03
N ILE A 268 -19.32 20.85 -10.99
CA ILE A 268 -19.05 19.40 -10.97
C ILE A 268 -20.35 18.62 -11.13
N LEU A 269 -21.36 18.96 -10.33
CA LEU A 269 -22.66 18.28 -10.38
C LEU A 269 -23.34 18.51 -11.74
N ALA A 270 -23.21 19.69 -12.34
CA ALA A 270 -23.75 19.99 -13.66
C ALA A 270 -23.03 19.23 -14.79
N ILE A 271 -21.71 19.07 -14.72
CA ILE A 271 -20.92 18.26 -15.66
C ILE A 271 -21.38 16.79 -15.58
N LEU A 272 -21.50 16.24 -14.37
CA LEU A 272 -22.04 14.89 -14.17
C LEU A 272 -23.49 14.78 -14.66
N ARG A 273 -24.29 15.83 -14.49
CA ARG A 273 -25.70 15.89 -14.93
C ARG A 273 -25.89 15.85 -16.44
N VAL A 274 -24.90 16.29 -17.20
CA VAL A 274 -24.86 16.17 -18.68
C VAL A 274 -24.08 14.94 -19.14
N GLU A 275 -23.71 14.04 -18.22
CA GLU A 275 -22.91 12.83 -18.47
C GLU A 275 -21.54 13.13 -19.10
N ALA A 276 -20.99 14.31 -18.80
CA ALA A 276 -19.65 14.74 -19.20
C ALA A 276 -18.63 14.43 -18.10
N VAL A 277 -17.35 14.55 -18.46
CA VAL A 277 -16.20 14.20 -17.64
C VAL A 277 -15.55 15.48 -17.12
N PHE A 278 -15.41 15.64 -15.81
CA PHE A 278 -14.68 16.80 -15.28
C PHE A 278 -13.18 16.52 -15.13
N VAL A 279 -12.35 17.52 -15.41
CA VAL A 279 -10.90 17.47 -15.20
C VAL A 279 -10.47 18.61 -14.28
N PRO A 280 -10.12 18.32 -13.01
CA PRO A 280 -9.70 19.35 -12.08
C PRO A 280 -8.34 19.95 -12.48
N LEU A 281 -8.30 21.28 -12.59
CA LEU A 281 -7.07 22.07 -12.72
C LEU A 281 -6.69 22.67 -11.36
N ASP A 282 -5.40 22.87 -11.13
CA ASP A 282 -4.89 23.35 -9.84
C ASP A 282 -4.60 24.86 -9.94
N PRO A 283 -5.37 25.72 -9.23
CA PRO A 283 -5.18 27.17 -9.29
C PRO A 283 -3.85 27.64 -8.71
N TYR A 284 -3.22 26.81 -7.87
CA TYR A 284 -1.93 27.09 -7.25
C TYR A 284 -0.75 26.47 -8.01
N ALA A 285 -1.02 25.71 -9.08
CA ALA A 285 0.03 25.14 -9.92
C ALA A 285 0.61 26.17 -10.90
N PRO A 286 1.87 25.98 -11.36
CA PRO A 286 2.39 26.74 -12.48
C PRO A 286 1.49 26.56 -13.72
N ALA A 287 1.20 27.66 -14.43
CA ALA A 287 0.27 27.66 -15.56
C ALA A 287 0.61 26.62 -16.64
N ILE A 288 1.90 26.42 -16.92
CA ILE A 288 2.36 25.40 -17.87
C ILE A 288 1.88 23.99 -17.53
N ARG A 289 1.65 23.68 -16.24
CA ARG A 289 1.09 22.41 -15.81
C ARG A 289 -0.37 22.29 -16.23
N ASN A 290 -1.19 23.31 -15.96
CA ASN A 290 -2.61 23.30 -16.34
C ASN A 290 -2.78 23.27 -17.85
N THR A 291 -1.95 24.01 -18.61
CA THR A 291 -1.88 23.91 -20.07
C THR A 291 -1.63 22.47 -20.54
N ARG A 292 -0.65 21.77 -19.93
CA ARG A 292 -0.37 20.37 -20.26
C ARG A 292 -1.51 19.43 -19.90
N VAL A 293 -2.19 19.66 -18.78
CA VAL A 293 -3.36 18.86 -18.38
C VAL A 293 -4.47 19.02 -19.42
N VAL A 294 -4.81 20.25 -19.80
CA VAL A 294 -5.83 20.54 -20.83
C VAL A 294 -5.50 19.88 -22.16
N ILE A 295 -4.24 19.98 -22.61
CA ILE A 295 -3.81 19.34 -23.87
C ILE A 295 -3.90 17.82 -23.76
N ASN A 296 -3.38 17.23 -22.69
CA ASN A 296 -3.32 15.78 -22.55
C ASN A 296 -4.69 15.16 -22.28
N SER A 297 -5.65 15.94 -21.76
CA SER A 297 -7.01 15.48 -21.52
C SER A 297 -7.90 15.67 -22.73
N GLU A 298 -7.44 16.40 -23.75
CA GLU A 298 -8.25 16.78 -24.91
C GLU A 298 -9.56 17.46 -24.48
N ALA A 299 -9.47 18.40 -23.52
CA ALA A 299 -10.66 19.06 -22.99
C ALA A 299 -11.37 19.85 -24.10
N ASP A 300 -12.69 19.69 -24.18
CA ASP A 300 -13.57 20.40 -25.12
C ASP A 300 -13.83 21.84 -24.66
N LEU A 301 -13.84 22.05 -23.34
CA LEU A 301 -14.17 23.32 -22.69
C LEU A 301 -13.42 23.45 -21.36
N ALA A 302 -13.16 24.69 -20.93
CA ALA A 302 -12.75 24.99 -19.56
C ALA A 302 -13.74 25.94 -18.86
N LEU A 303 -14.20 25.54 -17.67
CA LEU A 303 -14.86 26.44 -16.72
C LEU A 303 -13.81 27.05 -15.81
N VAL A 304 -13.76 28.38 -15.77
CA VAL A 304 -12.69 29.12 -15.08
C VAL A 304 -13.29 30.17 -14.16
N GLN A 305 -12.88 30.17 -12.90
CA GLN A 305 -13.23 31.25 -11.97
C GLN A 305 -12.52 32.55 -12.37
N LYS A 306 -13.30 33.64 -12.43
CA LYS A 306 -12.80 34.99 -12.70
C LYS A 306 -11.56 35.32 -11.87
N GLY A 307 -10.53 35.83 -12.56
CA GLY A 307 -9.27 36.28 -11.94
C GLY A 307 -8.17 35.22 -11.83
N LEU A 308 -8.48 33.91 -11.94
CA LEU A 308 -7.47 32.86 -11.77
C LEU A 308 -6.51 32.71 -12.95
N LEU A 309 -6.95 33.02 -14.18
CA LEU A 309 -6.08 33.00 -15.36
C LEU A 309 -5.22 34.25 -15.50
N GLY A 310 -5.67 35.40 -15.00
CA GLY A 310 -5.03 36.69 -15.27
C GLY A 310 -4.94 36.95 -16.78
N GLU A 311 -3.74 37.24 -17.28
CA GLU A 311 -3.46 37.43 -18.72
C GLU A 311 -3.16 36.11 -19.47
N LYS A 312 -3.18 34.97 -18.79
CA LYS A 312 -2.82 33.68 -19.38
C LYS A 312 -4.02 33.05 -20.08
N THR A 313 -3.76 32.23 -21.10
CA THR A 313 -4.80 31.48 -21.81
C THR A 313 -4.60 29.98 -21.63
N LEU A 314 -5.70 29.23 -21.60
CA LEU A 314 -5.67 27.79 -21.82
C LEU A 314 -5.89 27.52 -23.31
N PRO A 315 -5.36 26.41 -23.85
CA PRO A 315 -5.52 26.05 -25.26
C PRO A 315 -6.89 25.39 -25.52
N VAL A 316 -7.95 25.98 -24.97
CA VAL A 316 -9.35 25.54 -25.06
C VAL A 316 -10.26 26.75 -24.79
N GLU A 317 -11.49 26.72 -25.29
CA GLU A 317 -12.49 27.74 -24.96
C GLU A 317 -12.69 27.81 -23.43
N CYS A 318 -12.68 29.04 -22.89
CA CYS A 318 -12.81 29.28 -21.46
C CYS A 318 -14.09 30.09 -21.19
N LEU A 319 -14.99 29.52 -20.38
CA LEU A 319 -16.19 30.20 -19.88
C LEU A 319 -16.04 30.49 -18.39
N ASP A 320 -16.72 31.53 -17.92
CA ASP A 320 -16.73 31.84 -16.49
C ASP A 320 -17.51 30.74 -15.73
N ILE A 321 -16.91 30.20 -14.68
CA ILE A 321 -17.58 29.23 -13.80
C ILE A 321 -18.85 29.81 -13.15
N GLY A 322 -18.98 31.14 -13.06
CA GLY A 322 -20.19 31.82 -12.57
C GLY A 322 -21.30 31.98 -13.61
N GLU A 323 -21.07 31.75 -14.90
CA GLU A 323 -22.07 31.96 -15.96
C GLU A 323 -23.08 30.82 -16.06
N SER A 324 -24.38 31.11 -16.01
CA SER A 324 -25.44 30.11 -16.14
C SER A 324 -26.66 30.68 -16.83
N LEU A 325 -27.56 29.80 -17.26
CA LEU A 325 -28.87 30.19 -17.75
C LEU A 325 -29.84 30.44 -16.59
N LYS A 326 -30.95 31.13 -16.87
CA LYS A 326 -32.08 31.25 -15.93
C LYS A 326 -33.26 30.47 -16.48
N LEU A 327 -33.53 29.31 -15.88
CA LEU A 327 -34.65 28.46 -16.25
C LEU A 327 -35.90 28.82 -15.44
N SER A 328 -37.09 28.56 -15.99
CA SER A 328 -38.33 28.63 -15.23
C SER A 328 -38.36 27.53 -14.16
N THR A 329 -38.83 27.87 -12.96
CA THR A 329 -38.81 26.96 -11.79
C THR A 329 -39.77 25.78 -11.87
N SER A 330 -40.62 25.71 -12.90
CA SER A 330 -41.77 24.80 -12.99
C SER A 330 -41.46 23.33 -13.34
N ASN A 331 -40.20 22.95 -13.63
CA ASN A 331 -39.90 21.66 -14.30
C ASN A 331 -38.91 20.74 -13.57
N PHE A 332 -38.59 20.95 -12.29
CA PHE A 332 -37.54 20.17 -11.60
C PHE A 332 -38.04 19.03 -10.70
N GLU A 333 -39.35 18.78 -10.66
CA GLU A 333 -39.99 17.84 -9.74
C GLU A 333 -39.79 16.36 -10.12
N SER A 334 -39.51 16.07 -11.40
CA SER A 334 -39.24 14.71 -11.89
C SER A 334 -38.02 14.66 -12.81
N VAL A 335 -36.87 14.30 -12.26
CA VAL A 335 -35.67 13.94 -13.03
C VAL A 335 -35.55 12.41 -13.07
N GLU A 336 -35.39 11.88 -14.28
CA GLU A 336 -35.01 10.49 -14.52
C GLU A 336 -33.49 10.42 -14.71
N PHE A 337 -32.85 9.49 -14.00
CA PHE A 337 -31.45 9.17 -14.22
C PHE A 337 -31.34 7.88 -15.00
N ARG A 338 -30.48 7.90 -16.02
CA ARG A 338 -30.06 6.68 -16.69
C ARG A 338 -29.16 5.88 -15.75
N GLU A 339 -29.25 4.56 -15.82
CA GLU A 339 -28.30 3.67 -15.16
C GLU A 339 -26.90 3.90 -15.76
N SER A 340 -25.89 4.04 -14.90
CA SER A 340 -24.52 4.23 -15.35
C SER A 340 -23.96 2.94 -15.94
N GLU A 341 -23.39 3.02 -17.13
CA GLU A 341 -22.67 1.92 -17.76
C GLU A 341 -21.26 1.79 -17.16
N GLU A 342 -20.64 0.62 -17.31
CA GLU A 342 -19.31 0.32 -16.77
C GLU A 342 -18.22 1.31 -17.25
N ASN A 343 -18.38 1.80 -18.49
CA ASN A 343 -17.43 2.67 -19.14
C ASN A 343 -17.79 4.17 -19.04
N ASP A 344 -18.87 4.54 -18.35
CA ASP A 344 -19.19 5.94 -18.14
C ASP A 344 -18.14 6.55 -17.20
N ILE A 345 -17.50 7.63 -17.64
CA ILE A 345 -16.41 8.29 -16.91
C ILE A 345 -16.98 9.45 -16.09
N ALA A 346 -16.61 9.55 -14.81
CA ALA A 346 -16.95 10.71 -13.98
C ALA A 346 -15.89 11.81 -14.09
N TYR A 347 -14.62 11.44 -13.99
CA TYR A 347 -13.51 12.40 -14.02
C TYR A 347 -12.18 11.80 -14.44
N ILE A 348 -11.24 12.68 -14.78
CA ILE A 348 -9.83 12.33 -15.02
C ILE A 348 -8.95 13.15 -14.09
N MET A 349 -8.20 12.47 -13.20
CA MET A 349 -7.27 13.14 -12.29
C MET A 349 -5.81 13.00 -12.74
N TYR A 350 -5.12 14.13 -12.87
CA TYR A 350 -3.72 14.14 -13.30
C TYR A 350 -2.73 14.11 -12.14
N THR A 351 -1.93 13.05 -12.10
CA THR A 351 -0.87 12.86 -11.09
C THR A 351 0.49 13.34 -11.60
N SER A 352 1.46 13.55 -10.70
CA SER A 352 2.86 13.78 -11.08
C SER A 352 3.45 12.45 -11.55
N GLY A 353 3.61 12.26 -12.86
CA GLY A 353 4.30 11.09 -13.38
C GLY A 353 5.78 11.13 -12.99
N SER A 354 6.37 9.97 -12.68
CA SER A 354 7.80 9.80 -12.41
C SER A 354 8.69 10.29 -13.57
N THR A 355 8.13 10.35 -14.78
CA THR A 355 8.79 10.84 -16.01
C THR A 355 8.67 12.36 -16.20
N GLY A 356 8.07 13.09 -15.26
CA GLY A 356 7.83 14.53 -15.35
C GLY A 356 6.63 14.94 -16.21
N GLN A 357 6.00 13.99 -16.91
CA GLN A 357 4.76 14.20 -17.67
C GLN A 357 3.53 13.83 -16.82
N PRO A 358 2.51 14.71 -16.74
CA PRO A 358 1.28 14.38 -16.03
C PRO A 358 0.58 13.15 -16.63
N LYS A 359 0.16 12.20 -15.78
CA LYS A 359 -0.61 11.01 -16.19
C LYS A 359 -2.04 11.13 -15.69
N GLY A 360 -3.01 11.01 -16.59
CA GLY A 360 -4.44 11.03 -16.28
C GLY A 360 -4.89 9.67 -15.74
N VAL A 361 -5.48 9.66 -14.56
CA VAL A 361 -6.17 8.52 -13.97
C VAL A 361 -7.65 8.69 -14.27
N VAL A 362 -8.19 7.82 -15.10
CA VAL A 362 -9.61 7.81 -15.48
C VAL A 362 -10.39 7.09 -14.40
N VAL A 363 -11.46 7.71 -13.90
CA VAL A 363 -12.33 7.11 -12.88
C VAL A 363 -13.75 7.04 -13.41
N SER A 364 -14.30 5.83 -13.46
CA SER A 364 -15.68 5.59 -13.87
C SER A 364 -16.68 6.13 -12.85
N SER A 365 -17.88 6.43 -13.31
CA SER A 365 -19.01 6.87 -12.46
C SER A 365 -19.33 5.84 -11.38
N LYS A 366 -19.29 4.55 -11.71
CA LYS A 366 -19.46 3.48 -10.73
C LYS A 366 -18.35 3.43 -9.69
N ASN A 367 -17.08 3.55 -10.08
CA ASN A 367 -15.98 3.60 -9.12
C ASN A 367 -16.08 4.81 -8.20
N PHE A 368 -16.52 5.95 -8.73
CA PHE A 368 -16.76 7.14 -7.93
C PHE A 368 -17.90 6.94 -6.93
N ALA A 369 -19.04 6.41 -7.37
CA ALA A 369 -20.17 6.10 -6.49
C ALA A 369 -19.80 5.07 -5.43
N HIS A 370 -19.11 3.98 -5.81
CA HIS A 370 -18.66 2.94 -4.90
C HIS A 370 -17.72 3.49 -3.82
N ALA A 371 -16.74 4.34 -4.19
CA ALA A 371 -15.85 4.97 -3.21
C ALA A 371 -16.61 5.84 -2.20
N ILE A 372 -17.58 6.63 -2.67
CA ILE A 372 -18.40 7.48 -1.79
C ILE A 372 -19.33 6.63 -0.92
N GLY A 373 -19.94 5.57 -1.47
CA GLY A 373 -20.78 4.62 -0.73
C GLY A 373 -20.00 3.92 0.38
N GLY A 374 -18.79 3.43 0.06
CA GLY A 374 -17.86 2.83 1.01
C GLY A 374 -17.52 3.78 2.17
N CYS A 375 -17.20 5.05 1.86
CA CYS A 375 -16.99 6.07 2.89
C CYS A 375 -18.23 6.30 3.76
N ARG A 376 -19.42 6.42 3.17
CA ARG A 376 -20.66 6.65 3.94
C ARG A 376 -20.92 5.54 4.96
N CYS A 377 -20.75 4.28 4.55
CA CYS A 377 -20.91 3.13 5.43
C CYS A 377 -19.81 3.03 6.48
N ALA A 378 -18.54 3.13 6.07
CA ALA A 378 -17.39 3.00 6.96
C ALA A 378 -17.38 4.07 8.07
N PHE A 379 -17.82 5.29 7.75
CA PHE A 379 -17.92 6.39 8.73
C PHE A 379 -19.32 6.51 9.35
N SER A 380 -20.28 5.64 8.98
CA SER A 380 -21.66 5.68 9.48
C SER A 380 -22.28 7.08 9.39
N MET A 381 -22.07 7.77 8.26
CA MET A 381 -22.46 9.16 8.07
C MET A 381 -23.98 9.34 8.27
N LYS A 382 -24.39 10.35 9.05
CA LYS A 382 -25.79 10.60 9.40
C LYS A 382 -26.30 11.93 8.83
N PRO A 383 -27.62 12.06 8.58
CA PRO A 383 -28.23 13.36 8.32
C PRO A 383 -27.86 14.39 9.40
N GLY A 384 -27.55 15.61 8.97
CA GLY A 384 -27.15 16.72 9.87
C GLY A 384 -25.65 16.81 10.14
N TRP A 385 -24.83 15.89 9.63
CA TRP A 385 -23.38 16.03 9.66
C TRP A 385 -22.92 17.07 8.63
N ASN A 386 -21.89 17.84 9.01
CA ASN A 386 -21.25 18.81 8.14
C ASN A 386 -19.88 18.30 7.71
N HIS A 387 -19.61 18.33 6.41
CA HIS A 387 -18.32 17.94 5.84
C HIS A 387 -17.56 19.17 5.37
N LEU A 388 -16.33 19.32 5.85
CA LEU A 388 -15.47 20.45 5.48
C LEU A 388 -14.56 20.07 4.31
N LEU A 389 -14.66 20.81 3.22
CA LEU A 389 -13.76 20.69 2.06
C LEU A 389 -12.49 21.52 2.28
N ILE A 390 -11.42 20.86 2.76
CA ILE A 390 -10.10 21.49 2.99
C ILE A 390 -9.01 21.05 2.01
N SER A 391 -9.19 19.91 1.35
CA SER A 391 -8.21 19.38 0.41
C SER A 391 -8.28 20.16 -0.90
N SER A 392 -7.12 20.49 -1.47
CA SER A 392 -7.04 20.97 -2.86
C SER A 392 -7.77 19.98 -3.77
N PHE A 393 -8.56 20.52 -4.69
CA PHE A 393 -9.39 19.74 -5.62
C PHE A 393 -8.59 18.78 -6.53
N ARG A 394 -7.25 18.93 -6.59
CA ARG A 394 -6.32 17.97 -7.21
C ARG A 394 -6.21 16.62 -6.46
N TRP A 395 -6.58 16.60 -5.19
CA TRP A 395 -6.57 15.42 -4.33
C TRP A 395 -8.00 15.18 -3.88
N MET A 396 -8.77 14.47 -4.70
CA MET A 396 -10.11 14.10 -4.28
C MET A 396 -9.99 13.16 -3.07
N LEU A 397 -10.60 13.58 -1.96
CA LEU A 397 -10.77 12.87 -0.68
C LEU A 397 -9.67 13.07 0.38
N ARG A 398 -9.62 14.28 0.96
CA ARG A 398 -9.52 14.40 2.43
C ARG A 398 -10.74 15.12 2.96
N PHE A 399 -11.71 14.36 3.43
CA PHE A 399 -12.72 14.86 4.37
C PHE A 399 -12.09 14.83 5.76
N ARG A 400 -12.13 15.95 6.47
CA ARG A 400 -11.82 15.99 7.90
C ARG A 400 -13.11 16.33 8.61
N GLU A 401 -13.55 15.45 9.50
CA GLU A 401 -14.68 15.74 10.37
C GLU A 401 -14.31 16.93 11.25
N SER A 402 -15.18 17.94 11.26
CA SER A 402 -15.17 19.00 12.26
C SER A 402 -16.49 18.94 13.00
N SER A 403 -16.48 18.35 14.19
CA SER A 403 -17.57 18.46 15.15
C SER A 403 -17.55 19.88 15.71
N CYS A 404 -18.35 20.78 15.12
CA CYS A 404 -18.67 22.04 15.79
C CYS A 404 -19.95 21.81 16.60
N HIS A 405 -19.81 21.84 17.93
CA HIS A 405 -20.92 22.02 18.85
C HIS A 405 -21.33 23.49 18.92
#